data_AF-D2H395-F1
#
_entry.id   AF-D2H395-F1
#
_cell.length_a   1.000
_cell.length_b   1.000
_cell.length_c   1.000
_cell.angle_alpha   90.00
_cell.angle_beta   90.00
_cell.angle_gamma   90.00
#
_symmetry.space_group_name_H-M   'P 1'
#
loop_
_entity.id
_entity.type
_entity.pdbx_description
1 polymer ?
#
loop_
_entity_poly.entity_id
_entity_poly.type
_entity_poly.pdbx_seq_one_letter_code
_entity_poly.pdbx_strand_id
1 'polypeptide(L)'
;MVDYLANTEINSQRIAAVESCFGASGQPLALPGRVLLGEGVLTKECRKKAKPRIFFLFNDILVYGSIVLSKRKYRSQHIIPLEEVTLEPLPETLQAKNRWMIKTAKKSFVVSAASTTERQEWISHIEECVRRQLLATGRQPSTEHAAPWIPDKATDICMRCTQTRFSALTRRHHCRKCGFVVCAECSRQRFLLPRLSPKPLRVCTLCYRELAAQKRQEEEEEPGVGSPGQPAYLAGAVCGASS
;
A
#
# COMPACT_ATOMS: atom_id res chain seq x y z
N MET A 1 18.26 -12.22 17.02
CA MET A 1 19.67 -12.21 17.45
C MET A 1 20.22 -10.78 17.48
N VAL A 2 19.41 -9.78 17.84
CA VAL A 2 19.76 -8.34 17.76
C VAL A 2 19.07 -7.51 18.85
N ASP A 3 18.30 -8.15 19.74
CA ASP A 3 17.58 -7.49 20.83
C ASP A 3 18.53 -6.83 21.82
N TYR A 4 19.79 -7.30 21.89
CA TYR A 4 20.88 -6.68 22.66
C TYR A 4 21.36 -5.34 22.10
N LEU A 5 21.08 -5.04 20.82
CA LEU A 5 21.41 -3.74 20.21
C LEU A 5 20.34 -2.69 20.51
N ALA A 6 19.16 -3.11 20.97
CA ALA A 6 18.09 -2.20 21.34
C ALA A 6 18.57 -1.25 22.45
N ASN A 7 18.26 0.03 22.29
CA ASN A 7 18.60 1.09 23.25
C ASN A 7 20.12 1.29 23.47
N THR A 8 20.97 0.74 22.60
CA THR A 8 22.41 1.05 22.61
C THR A 8 22.68 2.39 21.93
N GLU A 9 23.69 3.12 22.40
CA GLU A 9 24.14 4.38 21.79
C GLU A 9 24.51 4.19 20.31
N ILE A 10 25.16 3.07 19.99
CA ILE A 10 25.53 2.71 18.60
C ILE A 10 24.28 2.60 17.72
N ASN A 11 23.23 1.92 18.19
CA ASN A 11 21.98 1.82 17.42
C ASN A 11 21.33 3.21 17.27
N SER A 12 21.24 4.00 18.34
CA SER A 12 20.69 5.36 18.29
C SER A 12 21.40 6.24 17.26
N GLN A 13 22.73 6.22 17.23
CA GLN A 13 23.54 6.96 16.24
C GLN A 13 23.29 6.49 14.80
N ARG A 14 23.16 5.17 14.58
CA ARG A 14 22.83 4.60 13.27
C ARG A 14 21.45 5.07 12.78
N ILE A 15 20.45 5.09 13.66
CA ILE A 15 19.10 5.57 13.31
C ILE A 15 19.13 7.08 13.00
N ALA A 16 19.80 7.88 13.84
CA ALA A 16 19.95 9.32 13.62
C ALA A 16 20.67 9.63 12.29
N ALA A 17 21.65 8.82 11.88
CA ALA A 17 22.30 8.96 10.58
C ALA A 17 21.33 8.75 9.40
N VAL A 18 20.41 7.79 9.51
CA VAL A 18 19.35 7.55 8.52
C VAL A 18 18.39 8.75 8.45
N GLU A 19 17.93 9.24 9.61
CA GLU A 19 17.04 10.42 9.69
C GLU A 19 17.69 11.66 9.07
N SER A 20 18.95 11.93 9.40
CA SER A 20 19.74 13.03 8.85
C SER A 20 19.81 12.99 7.33
N CYS A 21 19.94 11.80 6.73
CA CYS A 21 19.92 11.66 5.28
C CYS A 21 18.58 12.07 4.64
N PHE A 22 17.44 11.88 5.32
CA PHE A 22 16.13 12.37 4.84
C PHE A 22 15.88 13.84 5.17
N GLY A 23 16.57 14.36 6.19
CA GLY A 23 16.49 15.74 6.66
C GLY A 23 15.06 16.16 7.04
N ALA A 24 14.76 17.45 6.93
CA ALA A 24 13.45 18.02 7.27
C ALA A 24 12.26 17.48 6.45
N SER A 25 12.53 16.72 5.37
CA SER A 25 11.48 16.09 4.56
C SER A 25 11.08 14.69 5.03
N GLY A 26 11.84 14.13 5.98
CA GLY A 26 11.57 12.83 6.60
C GLY A 26 10.75 12.95 7.88
N GLN A 27 10.25 11.81 8.33
CA GLN A 27 9.66 11.58 9.63
C GLN A 27 10.70 10.93 10.55
N PRO A 28 10.62 11.20 11.87
CA PRO A 28 11.43 10.51 12.87
C PRO A 28 11.26 8.99 12.81
N LEU A 29 12.37 8.29 12.94
CA LEU A 29 12.52 6.85 12.99
C LEU A 29 12.94 6.38 14.38
N ALA A 30 13.52 7.20 15.24
CA ALA A 30 13.90 6.80 16.59
C ALA A 30 12.67 6.45 17.45
N LEU A 31 12.60 5.21 17.96
CA LEU A 31 11.64 4.76 18.97
C LEU A 31 12.33 3.80 19.95
N PRO A 32 11.92 3.75 21.23
CA PRO A 32 12.40 2.75 22.18
C PRO A 32 12.23 1.32 21.64
N GLY A 33 13.25 0.49 21.78
CA GLY A 33 13.22 -0.89 21.28
C GLY A 33 13.36 -1.07 19.76
N ARG A 34 13.35 0.00 18.96
CA ARG A 34 13.56 -0.09 17.50
C ARG A 34 15.03 -0.26 17.18
N VAL A 35 15.36 -1.23 16.31
CA VAL A 35 16.73 -1.57 15.93
C VAL A 35 16.90 -1.52 14.42
N LEU A 36 17.96 -0.87 13.93
CA LEU A 36 18.33 -0.91 12.51
C LEU A 36 19.10 -2.20 12.20
N LEU A 37 18.51 -3.05 11.37
CA LEU A 37 19.00 -4.40 11.07
C LEU A 37 19.77 -4.49 9.77
N GLY A 38 19.35 -3.74 8.76
CA GLY A 38 19.98 -3.79 7.44
C GLY A 38 19.77 -2.51 6.66
N GLU A 39 20.72 -2.20 5.79
CA GLU A 39 20.62 -1.14 4.80
C GLU A 39 21.15 -1.63 3.46
N GLY A 40 20.56 -1.17 2.35
CA GLY A 40 21.00 -1.60 1.03
C GLY A 40 20.22 -0.96 -0.10
N VAL A 41 20.78 -1.00 -1.31
CA VAL A 41 20.14 -0.43 -2.51
C VAL A 41 19.45 -1.54 -3.29
N LEU A 42 18.13 -1.46 -3.39
CA LEU A 42 17.36 -2.34 -4.26
C LEU A 42 16.86 -1.59 -5.48
N THR A 43 16.74 -2.30 -6.59
CA THR A 43 16.14 -1.76 -7.82
C THR A 43 14.64 -1.93 -7.77
N LYS A 44 13.91 -0.82 -7.59
CA LYS A 44 12.46 -0.85 -7.54
C LYS A 44 11.86 -0.73 -8.94
N GLU A 45 11.04 -1.70 -9.34
CA GLU A 45 10.24 -1.60 -10.55
C GLU A 45 9.19 -0.48 -10.39
N CYS A 46 9.25 0.50 -11.29
CA CYS A 46 8.26 1.57 -11.37
C CYS A 46 7.60 1.55 -12.75
N ARG A 47 6.41 2.15 -12.85
CA ARG A 47 5.58 2.19 -14.07
C ARG A 47 6.35 2.41 -15.38
N LYS A 48 7.29 3.37 -15.39
CA LYS A 48 8.05 3.76 -16.58
C LYS A 48 9.42 3.10 -16.70
N LYS A 49 10.17 3.07 -15.59
CA LYS A 49 11.53 2.56 -15.52
C LYS A 49 11.86 2.09 -14.12
N ALA A 50 12.60 1.00 -14.02
CA ALA A 50 13.19 0.57 -12.76
C ALA A 50 14.17 1.65 -12.25
N LYS A 51 14.22 1.86 -10.94
CA LYS A 51 15.09 2.88 -10.33
C LYS A 51 15.68 2.36 -9.02
N PRO A 52 16.95 2.66 -8.73
CA PRO A 52 17.55 2.33 -7.44
C PRO A 52 16.86 3.12 -6.33
N ARG A 53 16.67 2.46 -5.19
CA ARG A 53 16.09 3.01 -3.96
C ARG A 53 16.92 2.48 -2.79
N ILE A 54 17.18 3.34 -1.82
CA ILE A 54 17.78 2.91 -0.56
C ILE A 54 16.66 2.32 0.30
N PHE A 55 16.93 1.17 0.90
CA PHE A 55 16.06 0.47 1.84
C PHE A 55 16.77 0.33 3.18
N PHE A 56 15.99 0.44 4.26
CA PHE A 56 16.41 0.22 5.63
C PHE A 56 15.42 -0.74 6.28
N LEU A 57 15.90 -1.86 6.78
CA LEU A 57 15.13 -2.79 7.57
C LEU A 57 15.31 -2.49 9.05
N PHE A 58 14.22 -2.18 9.73
CA PHE A 58 14.14 -2.17 11.18
C PHE A 58 13.41 -3.43 11.65
N ASN A 59 13.44 -3.71 12.95
CA ASN A 59 12.74 -4.86 13.54
C ASN A 59 11.20 -4.75 13.49
N ASP A 60 10.64 -3.56 13.25
CA ASP A 60 9.19 -3.29 13.23
C ASP A 60 8.71 -2.58 11.95
N ILE A 61 9.60 -1.91 11.21
CA ILE A 61 9.28 -1.17 9.98
C ILE A 61 10.28 -1.45 8.85
N LEU A 62 9.78 -1.38 7.62
CA LEU A 62 10.60 -1.25 6.42
C LEU A 62 10.53 0.21 5.92
N VAL A 63 11.69 0.84 5.77
CA VAL A 63 11.80 2.22 5.26
C VAL A 63 12.48 2.21 3.90
N TYR A 64 11.97 3.00 2.94
CA TYR A 64 12.68 3.21 1.68
C TYR A 64 12.54 4.62 1.13
N GLY A 65 13.51 5.02 0.31
CA GLY A 65 13.61 6.38 -0.21
C GLY A 65 14.27 6.48 -1.57
N SER A 66 14.04 7.60 -2.24
CA SER A 66 14.79 7.97 -3.46
C SER A 66 16.16 8.50 -3.09
N ILE A 67 17.19 7.98 -3.75
CA ILE A 67 18.57 8.45 -3.60
C ILE A 67 18.74 9.75 -4.39
N VAL A 68 19.12 10.83 -3.71
CA VAL A 68 19.51 12.11 -4.35
C VAL A 68 21.04 12.18 -4.39
N LEU A 69 21.68 11.97 -3.24
CA LEU A 69 23.12 11.84 -3.10
C LEU A 69 23.39 10.69 -2.13
N SER A 70 24.10 9.67 -2.60
CA SER A 70 24.34 8.45 -1.81
C SER A 70 24.95 8.79 -0.45
N LYS A 71 24.42 8.19 0.62
CA LYS A 71 24.84 8.39 2.03
C LYS A 71 24.82 9.83 2.54
N ARG A 72 24.20 10.77 1.81
CA ARG A 72 24.14 12.19 2.19
C ARG A 72 22.74 12.78 2.11
N LYS A 73 21.97 12.41 1.09
CA LYS A 73 20.64 12.98 0.86
C LYS A 73 19.69 12.00 0.19
N TYR A 74 18.59 11.73 0.87
CA TYR A 74 17.45 10.93 0.41
C TYR A 74 16.18 11.79 0.41
N ARG A 75 15.15 11.33 -0.30
CA ARG A 75 13.83 11.99 -0.31
C ARG A 75 12.72 10.99 -0.54
N SER A 76 11.47 11.42 -0.38
CA SER A 76 10.28 10.57 -0.57
C SER A 76 10.37 9.34 0.34
N GLN A 77 10.53 9.60 1.63
CA GLN A 77 10.56 8.57 2.65
C GLN A 77 9.21 7.84 2.67
N HIS A 78 9.27 6.52 2.68
CA HIS A 78 8.12 5.64 2.84
C HIS A 78 8.41 4.73 4.01
N ILE A 79 7.56 4.77 5.03
CA ILE A 79 7.63 3.92 6.22
C ILE A 79 6.48 2.91 6.13
N ILE A 80 6.79 1.62 6.24
CA ILE A 80 5.84 0.53 6.14
C ILE A 80 5.95 -0.33 7.40
N PRO A 81 4.90 -0.46 8.22
CA PRO A 81 4.87 -1.43 9.32
C PRO A 81 5.06 -2.86 8.78
N LEU A 82 5.95 -3.63 9.39
CA LEU A 82 6.25 -4.99 8.91
C LEU A 82 5.06 -5.95 9.03
N GLU A 83 4.20 -5.75 10.03
CA GLU A 83 2.93 -6.49 10.15
C GLU A 83 2.02 -6.39 8.91
N GLU A 84 2.17 -5.35 8.08
CA GLU A 84 1.43 -5.17 6.82
C GLU A 84 2.14 -5.77 5.59
N VAL A 85 3.35 -6.31 5.77
CA VAL A 85 4.22 -6.78 4.68
C VAL A 85 4.04 -8.27 4.44
N THR A 86 3.67 -8.61 3.21
CA THR A 86 3.75 -9.98 2.69
C THR A 86 4.74 -10.01 1.54
N LEU A 87 5.62 -11.01 1.53
CA LEU A 87 6.58 -11.22 0.44
C LEU A 87 6.07 -12.29 -0.50
N GLU A 88 6.18 -12.03 -1.80
CA GLU A 88 5.83 -12.98 -2.84
C GLU A 88 7.04 -13.16 -3.79
N PRO A 89 7.69 -14.34 -3.80
CA PRO A 89 8.73 -14.66 -4.76
C PRO A 89 8.18 -14.56 -6.18
N LEU A 90 9.00 -14.07 -7.12
CA LEU A 90 8.61 -13.98 -8.53
C LEU A 90 9.49 -14.88 -9.39
N PRO A 91 8.94 -15.51 -10.44
CA PRO A 91 9.73 -16.30 -11.37
C PRO A 91 10.86 -15.48 -11.99
N GLU A 92 12.03 -16.11 -12.09
CA GLU A 92 13.16 -15.56 -12.82
C GLU A 92 12.91 -15.66 -14.33
N THR A 93 13.33 -14.63 -15.05
CA THR A 93 13.35 -14.64 -16.52
C THR A 93 14.74 -14.24 -16.99
N LEU A 94 15.04 -14.47 -18.27
CA LEU A 94 16.30 -14.03 -18.89
C LEU A 94 16.56 -12.53 -18.70
N GLN A 95 15.50 -11.73 -18.60
CA GLN A 95 15.55 -10.27 -18.50
C GLN A 95 15.36 -9.74 -17.07
N ALA A 96 14.94 -10.59 -16.13
CA ALA A 96 14.62 -10.19 -14.77
C ALA A 96 15.02 -11.29 -13.77
N LYS A 97 16.12 -11.05 -13.06
CA LYS A 97 16.67 -11.95 -12.03
C LYS A 97 16.53 -11.33 -10.63
N ASN A 98 16.70 -12.15 -9.60
CA ASN A 98 16.82 -11.73 -8.20
C ASN A 98 15.67 -10.83 -7.70
N ARG A 99 14.44 -11.08 -8.15
CA ARG A 99 13.28 -10.22 -7.88
C ARG A 99 12.22 -10.88 -7.02
N TRP A 100 11.49 -10.04 -6.28
CA TRP A 100 10.34 -10.42 -5.47
C TRP A 100 9.39 -9.25 -5.33
N MET A 101 8.15 -9.53 -4.93
CA MET A 101 7.15 -8.53 -4.65
C MET A 101 7.03 -8.29 -3.16
N ILE A 102 7.04 -7.02 -2.77
CA ILE A 102 6.66 -6.55 -1.43
C ILE A 102 5.21 -6.09 -1.53
N LYS A 103 4.31 -6.79 -0.85
CA LYS A 103 2.88 -6.48 -0.80
C LYS A 103 2.56 -5.73 0.47
N THR A 104 1.79 -4.65 0.35
CA THR A 104 1.37 -3.81 1.48
C THR A 104 -0.05 -3.33 1.28
N ALA A 105 -0.71 -2.87 2.34
CA ALA A 105 -2.07 -2.35 2.28
C ALA A 105 -2.20 -1.15 1.31
N LYS A 106 -1.20 -0.26 1.28
CA LYS A 106 -1.24 0.98 0.48
C LYS A 106 -0.62 0.83 -0.91
N LYS A 107 0.43 0.01 -1.04
CA LYS A 107 1.18 -0.09 -2.29
C LYS A 107 2.03 -1.36 -2.37
N SER A 108 1.65 -2.27 -3.26
CA SER A 108 2.50 -3.41 -3.62
C SER A 108 3.45 -3.05 -4.76
N PHE A 109 4.67 -3.56 -4.71
CA PHE A 109 5.69 -3.28 -5.73
C PHE A 109 6.75 -4.37 -5.81
N VAL A 110 7.34 -4.49 -7.01
CA VAL A 110 8.45 -5.40 -7.27
C VAL A 110 9.78 -4.69 -7.02
N VAL A 111 10.71 -5.41 -6.41
CA VAL A 111 12.12 -5.03 -6.26
C VAL A 111 13.02 -6.14 -6.77
N SER A 112 14.25 -5.78 -7.13
CA SER A 112 15.32 -6.74 -7.40
C SER A 112 16.62 -6.36 -6.69
N ALA A 113 17.35 -7.38 -6.26
CA ALA A 113 18.68 -7.28 -5.67
C ALA A 113 19.77 -7.46 -6.74
N ALA A 114 21.01 -7.07 -6.41
CA ALA A 114 22.16 -7.24 -7.29
C ALA A 114 22.58 -8.71 -7.43
N SER A 115 22.36 -9.52 -6.39
CA SER A 115 22.70 -10.94 -6.37
C SER A 115 21.58 -11.80 -5.79
N THR A 116 21.65 -13.11 -6.03
CA THR A 116 20.73 -14.10 -5.45
C THR A 116 20.90 -14.17 -3.93
N THR A 117 22.14 -14.07 -3.44
CA THR A 117 22.44 -14.01 -2.01
C THR A 117 21.78 -12.81 -1.35
N GLU A 118 21.97 -11.61 -1.92
CA GLU A 118 21.36 -10.38 -1.39
C GLU A 118 19.83 -10.49 -1.40
N ARG A 119 19.21 -11.04 -2.46
CA ARG A 119 17.77 -11.34 -2.47
C ARG A 119 17.37 -12.21 -1.28
N GLN A 120 18.08 -13.32 -1.09
CA GLN A 120 17.72 -14.30 -0.08
C GLN A 120 17.85 -13.73 1.33
N GLU A 121 18.89 -12.94 1.59
CA GLU A 121 19.11 -12.27 2.86
C GLU A 121 18.00 -11.24 3.16
N TRP A 122 17.63 -10.41 2.18
CA TRP A 122 16.52 -9.46 2.34
C TRP A 122 15.20 -10.15 2.65
N ILE A 123 14.85 -11.19 1.90
CA ILE A 123 13.60 -11.95 2.11
C ILE A 123 13.60 -12.58 3.51
N SER A 124 14.66 -13.33 3.84
CA SER A 124 14.78 -14.02 5.12
C SER A 124 14.70 -13.07 6.31
N HIS A 125 15.43 -11.96 6.28
CA HIS A 125 15.44 -10.99 7.37
C HIS A 125 14.09 -10.28 7.51
N ILE A 126 13.43 -9.91 6.42
CA ILE A 126 12.09 -9.32 6.48
C ILE A 126 11.10 -10.34 7.06
N GLU A 127 11.07 -11.57 6.57
CA GLU A 127 10.15 -12.62 7.05
C GLU A 127 10.33 -12.89 8.55
N GLU A 128 11.57 -12.98 9.02
CA GLU A 128 11.85 -13.16 10.44
C GLU A 128 11.35 -11.99 11.29
N CYS A 129 11.51 -10.75 10.81
CA CYS A 129 11.00 -9.59 11.53
C CYS A 129 9.47 -9.55 11.53
N VAL A 130 8.81 -9.83 10.40
CA VAL A 130 7.34 -9.94 10.30
C VAL A 130 6.83 -11.00 11.27
N ARG A 131 7.43 -12.19 11.26
CA ARG A 131 7.06 -13.30 12.14
C ARG A 131 7.14 -12.91 13.62
N ARG A 132 8.23 -12.25 14.03
CA ARG A 132 8.40 -11.75 15.41
C ARG A 132 7.35 -10.71 15.78
N GLN A 133 7.05 -9.76 14.89
CA GLN A 133 6.02 -8.74 15.15
C GLN A 133 4.64 -9.35 15.34
N LEU A 134 4.26 -10.32 14.50
CA LEU A 134 2.97 -10.99 14.61
C LEU A 134 2.87 -11.81 15.91
N LEU A 135 3.94 -12.51 16.31
CA LEU A 135 3.98 -13.22 17.60
C LEU A 135 3.90 -12.27 18.80
N ALA A 136 4.61 -11.14 18.76
CA ALA A 136 4.63 -10.20 19.87
C ALA A 136 3.30 -9.44 20.04
N THR A 137 2.60 -9.16 18.94
CA THR A 137 1.34 -8.39 18.94
C THR A 137 0.08 -9.25 18.97
N GLY A 138 0.20 -10.55 18.70
CA GLY A 138 -0.95 -11.45 18.53
C GLY A 138 -1.79 -11.16 17.28
N ARG A 139 -1.31 -10.29 16.37
CA ARG A 139 -2.02 -9.92 15.14
C ARG A 139 -1.90 -11.01 14.09
N GLN A 140 -2.88 -11.07 13.19
CA GLN A 140 -2.85 -11.96 12.04
C GLN A 140 -2.14 -11.30 10.85
N PRO A 141 -1.48 -12.09 9.97
CA PRO A 141 -0.92 -11.58 8.73
C PRO A 141 -1.98 -10.84 7.88
N SER A 142 -1.59 -9.74 7.25
CA SER A 142 -2.47 -9.02 6.33
C SER A 142 -2.78 -9.89 5.11
N THR A 143 -4.06 -10.10 4.82
CA THR A 143 -4.53 -10.80 3.59
C THR A 143 -4.96 -9.81 2.49
N GLU A 144 -5.21 -8.55 2.86
CA GLU A 144 -5.61 -7.50 1.93
C GLU A 144 -4.41 -6.64 1.51
N HIS A 145 -4.11 -6.61 0.21
CA HIS A 145 -3.01 -5.82 -0.33
C HIS A 145 -3.46 -4.99 -1.53
N ALA A 146 -2.85 -3.81 -1.70
CA ALA A 146 -3.05 -3.01 -2.90
C ALA A 146 -2.54 -3.79 -4.12
N ALA A 147 -3.33 -3.85 -5.20
CA ALA A 147 -2.90 -4.53 -6.42
C ALA A 147 -1.64 -3.85 -7.01
N PRO A 148 -0.59 -4.62 -7.37
CA PRO A 148 0.58 -4.08 -8.04
C PRO A 148 0.17 -3.51 -9.41
N TRP A 149 0.75 -2.37 -9.76
CA TRP A 149 0.49 -1.78 -11.07
C TRP A 149 1.29 -2.50 -12.16
N ILE A 150 0.58 -2.88 -13.22
CA ILE A 150 1.22 -3.43 -14.42
C ILE A 150 2.08 -2.34 -15.07
N PRO A 151 3.38 -2.60 -15.34
CA PRO A 151 4.26 -1.63 -15.98
C PRO A 151 3.73 -1.16 -17.35
N ASP A 152 3.99 0.10 -17.70
CA ASP A 152 3.46 0.70 -18.94
C ASP A 152 3.91 -0.05 -20.20
N LYS A 153 5.11 -0.64 -20.14
CA LYS A 153 5.74 -1.42 -21.22
C LYS A 153 5.25 -2.86 -21.33
N ALA A 154 4.47 -3.34 -20.36
CA ALA A 154 3.95 -4.71 -20.40
C ALA A 154 2.83 -4.89 -21.42
N THR A 155 2.25 -3.79 -21.92
CA THR A 155 1.22 -3.83 -22.96
C THR A 155 1.14 -2.52 -23.75
N ASP A 156 0.81 -2.65 -25.03
CA ASP A 156 0.51 -1.54 -25.93
C ASP A 156 -1.00 -1.35 -26.17
N ILE A 157 -1.84 -2.19 -25.58
CA ILE A 157 -3.30 -2.13 -25.72
C ILE A 157 -3.99 -2.09 -24.35
N CYS A 158 -5.19 -1.53 -24.31
CA CYS A 158 -5.99 -1.49 -23.09
C CYS A 158 -6.35 -2.91 -22.62
N MET A 159 -6.02 -3.24 -21.37
CA MET A 159 -6.32 -4.55 -20.74
C MET A 159 -7.79 -4.74 -20.35
N ARG A 160 -8.70 -3.93 -20.89
CA ARG A 160 -10.14 -4.03 -20.65
C ARG A 160 -10.91 -4.21 -21.96
N CYS A 161 -10.83 -3.24 -22.86
CA CYS A 161 -11.50 -3.38 -24.16
C CYS A 161 -10.70 -4.18 -25.19
N THR A 162 -9.39 -4.38 -24.98
CA THR A 162 -8.41 -4.98 -25.92
C THR A 162 -8.34 -4.36 -27.33
N GLN A 163 -9.20 -3.37 -27.62
CA GLN A 163 -9.31 -2.67 -28.89
C GLN A 163 -8.45 -1.40 -28.95
N THR A 164 -8.37 -0.66 -27.84
CA THR A 164 -7.66 0.64 -27.83
C THR A 164 -6.15 0.43 -27.73
N ARG A 165 -5.42 0.83 -28.76
CA ARG A 165 -3.94 0.91 -28.73
C ARG A 165 -3.48 2.22 -28.10
N PHE A 166 -2.49 2.14 -27.22
CA PHE A 166 -1.88 3.30 -26.59
C PHE A 166 -0.87 3.98 -27.53
N SER A 167 -0.79 5.31 -27.44
CA SER A 167 0.10 6.13 -28.26
C SER A 167 0.47 7.43 -27.53
N ALA A 168 1.17 8.35 -28.20
CA ALA A 168 1.44 9.67 -27.64
C ALA A 168 0.14 10.46 -27.34
N LEU A 169 -0.91 10.26 -28.14
CA LEU A 169 -2.23 10.88 -27.96
C LEU A 169 -3.12 10.03 -27.04
N THR A 170 -3.07 8.71 -27.18
CA THR A 170 -3.87 7.78 -26.36
C THR A 170 -3.10 7.37 -25.11
N ARG A 171 -3.26 8.16 -24.03
CA ARG A 171 -2.52 7.96 -22.78
C ARG A 171 -2.95 6.69 -22.03
N ARG A 172 -1.99 6.10 -21.31
CA ARG A 172 -2.20 4.98 -20.39
C ARG A 172 -2.72 5.47 -19.04
N HIS A 173 -3.64 4.72 -18.43
CA HIS A 173 -4.09 4.90 -17.05
C HIS A 173 -4.00 3.58 -16.29
N HIS A 174 -3.99 3.65 -14.95
CA HIS A 174 -4.05 2.45 -14.09
C HIS A 174 -5.34 2.42 -13.28
N CYS A 175 -6.00 1.27 -13.24
CA CYS A 175 -7.04 1.02 -12.26
C CYS A 175 -6.41 0.88 -10.87
N ARG A 176 -6.90 1.61 -9.86
CA ARG A 176 -6.34 1.53 -8.50
C ARG A 176 -6.75 0.27 -7.73
N LYS A 177 -7.85 -0.40 -8.14
CA LYS A 177 -8.29 -1.66 -7.54
C LYS A 177 -7.54 -2.87 -8.08
N CYS A 178 -7.39 -3.00 -9.41
CA CYS A 178 -6.77 -4.18 -10.04
C CYS A 178 -5.40 -3.97 -10.67
N GLY A 179 -4.90 -2.73 -10.75
CA GLY A 179 -3.56 -2.44 -11.28
C GLY A 179 -3.39 -2.49 -12.81
N PHE A 180 -4.41 -2.89 -13.57
CA PHE A 180 -4.37 -2.99 -15.03
C PHE A 180 -4.16 -1.65 -15.74
N VAL A 181 -3.51 -1.72 -16.91
CA VAL A 181 -3.33 -0.59 -17.84
C VAL A 181 -4.58 -0.44 -18.70
N VAL A 182 -5.24 0.71 -18.60
CA VAL A 182 -6.56 0.96 -19.19
C VAL A 182 -6.62 2.31 -19.92
N CYS A 183 -7.44 2.40 -20.97
CA CYS A 183 -7.71 3.66 -21.66
C CYS A 183 -8.68 4.54 -20.85
N ALA A 184 -8.84 5.79 -21.28
CA ALA A 184 -9.73 6.74 -20.62
C ALA A 184 -11.18 6.23 -20.56
N GLU A 185 -11.63 5.61 -21.65
CA GLU A 185 -13.00 5.09 -21.80
C GLU A 185 -13.31 3.97 -20.79
N CYS A 186 -12.43 2.98 -20.69
CA CYS A 186 -12.60 1.88 -19.75
C CYS A 186 -12.39 2.26 -18.28
N SER A 187 -12.12 3.54 -17.97
CA SER A 187 -11.81 3.99 -16.61
C SER A 187 -12.30 5.40 -16.29
N ARG A 188 -13.46 5.79 -16.83
CA ARG A 188 -14.10 7.09 -16.54
C ARG A 188 -14.47 7.26 -15.07
N GLN A 189 -14.76 6.16 -14.37
CA GLN A 189 -15.28 6.18 -13.01
C GLN A 189 -14.19 6.32 -11.94
N ARG A 190 -14.61 6.84 -10.79
CA ARG A 190 -13.83 6.89 -9.55
C ARG A 190 -14.60 6.24 -8.42
N PHE A 191 -13.88 5.60 -7.50
CA PHE A 191 -14.48 4.94 -6.34
C PHE A 191 -13.61 5.19 -5.09
N LEU A 192 -14.22 5.33 -3.92
CA LEU A 192 -13.50 5.51 -2.67
C LEU A 192 -12.86 4.18 -2.27
N LEU A 193 -11.54 4.16 -2.10
CA LEU A 193 -10.79 2.98 -1.64
C LEU A 193 -10.10 3.38 -0.33
N PRO A 194 -10.80 3.30 0.83
CA PRO A 194 -10.36 3.92 2.09
C PRO A 194 -8.95 3.50 2.51
N ARG A 195 -8.58 2.22 2.29
CA ARG A 195 -7.25 1.68 2.57
C ARG A 195 -6.13 2.34 1.76
N LEU A 196 -6.42 2.80 0.54
CA LEU A 196 -5.43 3.39 -0.38
C LEU A 196 -5.43 4.92 -0.31
N SER A 197 -6.60 5.54 -0.19
CA SER A 197 -6.75 7.00 -0.18
C SER A 197 -8.08 7.43 0.44
N PRO A 198 -8.11 8.56 1.18
CA PRO A 198 -9.36 9.17 1.62
C PRO A 198 -10.15 9.82 0.48
N LYS A 199 -9.61 9.88 -0.74
CA LYS A 199 -10.25 10.48 -1.92
C LYS A 199 -10.62 9.40 -2.94
N PRO A 200 -11.69 9.60 -3.74
CA PRO A 200 -12.04 8.68 -4.82
C PRO A 200 -10.90 8.51 -5.84
N LEU A 201 -10.55 7.26 -6.12
CA LEU A 201 -9.48 6.87 -7.04
C LEU A 201 -10.07 6.32 -8.34
N ARG A 202 -9.34 6.53 -9.45
CA ARG A 202 -9.73 5.99 -10.75
C ARG A 202 -9.78 4.46 -10.72
N VAL A 203 -10.90 3.90 -11.13
CA VAL A 203 -11.10 2.46 -11.29
C VAL A 203 -11.59 2.17 -12.70
N CYS A 204 -11.30 0.99 -13.22
CA CYS A 204 -11.90 0.58 -14.48
C CYS A 204 -13.39 0.26 -14.30
N THR A 205 -14.16 0.28 -15.39
CA THR A 205 -15.60 0.02 -15.37
C THR A 205 -15.99 -1.30 -14.69
N LEU A 206 -15.21 -2.37 -14.89
CA LEU A 206 -15.46 -3.66 -14.24
C LEU A 206 -15.31 -3.58 -12.72
N CYS A 207 -14.17 -3.12 -12.22
CA CYS A 207 -13.97 -2.90 -10.78
C CYS A 207 -14.97 -1.91 -10.18
N TYR A 208 -15.41 -0.89 -10.91
CA TYR A 208 -16.45 0.01 -10.42
C TYR A 208 -17.77 -0.74 -10.16
N ARG A 209 -18.20 -1.59 -11.11
CA ARG A 209 -19.42 -2.39 -10.98
C ARG A 209 -19.35 -3.34 -9.79
N GLU A 210 -18.22 -4.03 -9.64
CA GLU A 210 -17.95 -4.93 -8.51
C GLU A 210 -18.02 -4.18 -7.16
N LEU A 211 -17.26 -3.08 -7.02
CA LEU A 211 -17.22 -2.29 -5.80
C LEU A 211 -18.57 -1.65 -5.46
N ALA A 212 -19.30 -1.17 -6.47
CA ALA A 212 -20.62 -0.59 -6.26
C ALA A 212 -21.66 -1.64 -5.85
N ALA A 213 -21.54 -2.88 -6.32
CA ALA A 213 -22.40 -3.98 -5.88
C ALA A 213 -22.10 -4.35 -4.42
N GLN A 214 -20.83 -4.48 -4.05
CA GLN A 214 -20.40 -4.72 -2.67
C GLN A 214 -20.93 -3.65 -1.72
N LYS A 215 -20.78 -2.36 -2.07
CA LYS A 215 -21.26 -1.26 -1.24
C LYS A 215 -22.78 -1.29 -1.00
N ARG A 216 -23.57 -1.69 -2.00
CA ARG A 216 -25.02 -1.81 -1.84
C ARG A 216 -25.40 -2.95 -0.90
N GLN A 217 -24.70 -4.09 -0.98
CA GLN A 217 -24.91 -5.22 -0.07
C GLN A 217 -24.60 -4.82 1.37
N GLU A 218 -23.48 -4.13 1.60
CA GLU A 218 -23.10 -3.60 2.92
C GLU A 218 -24.16 -2.62 3.48
N GLU A 219 -24.76 -1.76 2.63
CA GLU A 219 -25.81 -0.81 3.04
C GLU A 219 -27.16 -1.48 3.32
N GLU A 220 -27.45 -2.62 2.68
CA GLU A 220 -28.69 -3.39 2.89
C GLU A 220 -28.61 -4.30 4.14
N GLU A 221 -27.41 -4.69 4.56
CA GLU A 221 -27.16 -5.52 5.76
C GLU A 221 -27.08 -4.71 7.08
N GLU A 222 -26.92 -3.39 7.02
CA GLU A 222 -26.96 -2.50 8.19
C GLU A 222 -28.42 -2.19 8.61
N PRO A 223 -28.90 -2.67 9.78
CA PRO A 223 -30.28 -2.47 10.20
C PRO A 223 -30.53 -1.00 10.54
N GLY A 224 -31.57 -0.42 9.92
CA GLY A 224 -31.84 1.01 9.92
C GLY A 224 -31.90 1.70 11.28
N VAL A 225 -31.20 2.82 11.40
CA VAL A 225 -31.66 3.93 12.26
C VAL A 225 -32.94 4.46 11.62
N GLY A 226 -34.07 3.96 12.13
CA GLY A 226 -35.39 4.40 11.74
C GLY A 226 -35.55 5.91 11.92
N SER A 227 -36.00 6.58 10.86
CA SER A 227 -36.53 7.93 10.94
C SER A 227 -37.83 7.89 11.76
N PRO A 228 -37.99 8.67 12.86
CA PRO A 228 -39.29 8.77 13.50
C PRO A 228 -40.22 9.57 12.60
N GLY A 229 -41.22 8.89 12.07
CA GLY A 229 -42.33 9.50 11.34
C GLY A 229 -43.09 10.50 12.23
N GLN A 230 -43.59 11.54 11.58
CA GLN A 230 -44.65 12.39 12.13
C GLN A 230 -45.91 11.57 12.43
N PRO A 231 -46.65 11.88 13.51
CA PRO A 231 -48.07 11.66 13.50
C PRO A 231 -48.88 12.96 13.69
N ALA A 232 -49.78 13.15 12.72
CA ALA A 232 -51.16 13.59 12.82
C ALA A 232 -51.59 14.59 13.92
N TYR A 233 -52.10 15.74 13.47
CA TYR A 233 -53.02 16.60 14.21
C TYR A 233 -54.26 15.80 14.64
N LEU A 234 -54.49 15.69 15.94
CA LEU A 234 -55.76 15.24 16.52
C LEU A 234 -56.64 16.44 16.81
N ALA A 235 -57.73 16.56 16.06
CA ALA A 235 -58.87 17.41 16.36
C ALA A 235 -59.68 16.77 17.51
N GLY A 236 -59.81 17.47 18.63
CA GLY A 236 -60.71 17.11 19.73
C GLY A 236 -61.93 18.00 19.72
N ALA A 237 -63.10 17.44 19.38
CA ALA A 237 -64.40 18.08 19.54
C ALA A 237 -65.32 17.18 20.41
N VAL A 238 -65.58 17.69 21.62
CA VAL A 238 -66.83 17.76 22.41
C VAL A 238 -67.85 16.59 22.39
N CYS A 239 -68.18 16.08 23.59
CA CYS A 239 -69.55 15.91 24.16
C CYS A 239 -69.43 15.38 25.62
N GLY A 240 -69.93 16.07 26.66
CA GLY A 240 -71.27 15.90 27.32
C GLY A 240 -71.23 14.79 28.40
N ALA A 241 -71.81 14.82 29.60
CA ALA A 241 -72.81 15.65 30.25
C ALA A 241 -72.85 15.38 31.79
N SER A 242 -73.39 16.35 32.53
CA SER A 242 -74.24 16.27 33.74
C SER A 242 -73.89 15.36 34.93
N SER A 243 -73.68 15.96 36.12
CA SER A 243 -74.70 16.19 37.18
C SER A 243 -74.10 17.02 38.30
#